data_AF-A0A950ND91-F1
#
_entry.id   AF-A0A950ND91-F1
#
_cell.length_a   1.000
_cell.length_b   1.000
_cell.length_c   1.000
_cell.angle_alpha   90.00
_cell.angle_beta   90.00
_cell.angle_gamma   90.00
#
_symmetry.space_group_name_H-M   'P 1'
#
loop_
_entity.id
_entity.type
_entity.pdbx_description
1 polymer ?
#
loop_
_entity_poly.entity_id
_entity_poly.type
_entity_poly.pdbx_seq_one_letter_code
_entity_poly.pdbx_strand_id
1 'polypeptide(L)'
;MSSRKRDAPPPPGMVEAVDQMFRQLEALAPDPNVAGACPELPGIVLHRITGRVLDPQDPRYLDAISGYQSMHDDFLKALAAHPIGRALALLAVGPDGVALLEAGRTPNTVTGISRAGPGHAIRSARQVYNCHHVVPKSVSLAQGQNINHPGNLVLAKTLRRGRDQSENPHHFWHGLLLHPQLHRAPPHEIPIYVVRPLFPFYPPVNQGFRTVEELRAKLKQLGAPPLPEMWEKRILAFSVATRHRPYRVPERYQQITQMFGNLFTSEKRDDAAQLAARADLANRAAAYAAEFLPGGAYLNGQPLPTNHQPKHQLPIIDRDPDLRPVAKTAKTPVRRQATGRTRARSQAPKPQPTQTPGVKI
;
A
#
# COMPACT_ATOMS: atom_id res chain seq x y z
N MET A 1 -3.89 -1.14 29.42
CA MET A 1 -2.80 -0.17 29.10
C MET A 1 -2.95 0.45 27.69
N SER A 2 -4.13 0.92 27.24
CA SER A 2 -4.40 1.05 25.78
C SER A 2 -4.87 2.42 25.24
N SER A 3 -4.84 3.52 25.99
CA SER A 3 -5.23 4.84 25.44
C SER A 3 -4.03 5.73 25.06
N ARG A 4 -2.94 5.71 25.83
CA ARG A 4 -1.78 6.63 25.64
C ARG A 4 -1.01 6.47 24.32
N LYS A 5 -1.08 5.32 23.64
CA LYS A 5 -0.40 5.13 22.33
C LYS A 5 -1.13 5.81 21.17
N ARG A 6 -2.44 6.05 21.27
CA ARG A 6 -3.23 6.56 20.13
C ARG A 6 -2.92 8.02 19.80
N ASP A 7 -2.57 8.83 20.80
CA ASP A 7 -2.31 10.26 20.61
C ASP A 7 -0.82 10.63 20.55
N ALA A 8 0.07 9.63 20.66
CA ALA A 8 1.51 9.87 20.55
C ALA A 8 1.88 10.26 19.11
N PRO A 9 2.76 11.26 18.91
CA PRO A 9 3.30 11.60 17.59
C PRO A 9 4.12 10.43 17.04
N PRO A 10 4.26 10.33 15.70
CA PRO A 10 5.08 9.29 15.09
C PRO A 10 6.55 9.43 15.53
N PRO A 11 7.28 8.32 15.69
CA PRO A 11 8.69 8.36 16.07
C PRO A 11 9.54 9.04 14.97
N PRO A 12 10.64 9.74 15.31
CA PRO A 12 11.47 10.46 14.34
C PRO A 12 11.91 9.62 13.14
N GLY A 13 12.34 8.37 13.37
CA GLY A 13 12.75 7.48 12.28
C GLY A 13 11.64 7.13 11.29
N MET A 14 10.36 7.16 11.71
CA MET A 14 9.23 6.98 10.80
C MET A 14 9.00 8.25 9.96
N VAL A 15 9.17 9.44 10.56
CA VAL A 15 9.07 10.72 9.84
C VAL A 15 10.14 10.81 8.76
N GLU A 16 11.38 10.44 9.08
CA GLU A 16 12.49 10.39 8.11
C GLU A 16 12.23 9.38 6.99
N ALA A 17 11.69 8.20 7.31
CA ALA A 17 11.36 7.18 6.32
C ALA A 17 10.23 7.62 5.37
N VAL A 18 9.26 8.40 5.85
CA VAL A 18 8.22 9.02 5.02
C VAL A 18 8.78 10.13 4.14
N ASP A 19 9.69 10.98 4.65
CA ASP A 19 10.39 11.98 3.83
C ASP A 19 11.19 11.31 2.71
N GLN A 20 11.94 10.23 3.04
CA GLN A 20 12.66 9.44 2.04
C GLN A 20 11.71 8.82 1.00
N MET A 21 10.55 8.30 1.41
CA MET A 21 9.53 7.80 0.49
C MET A 21 9.11 8.86 -0.53
N PHE A 22 8.87 10.11 -0.12
CA PHE A 22 8.50 11.19 -1.05
C PHE A 22 9.62 11.48 -2.04
N ARG A 23 10.87 11.58 -1.59
CA ARG A 23 12.04 11.77 -2.47
C ARG A 23 12.21 10.63 -3.46
N GLN A 24 11.96 9.39 -3.03
CA GLN A 24 11.96 8.21 -3.91
C GLN A 24 10.86 8.31 -4.95
N LEU A 25 9.63 8.66 -4.58
CA LEU A 25 8.53 8.85 -5.53
C LEU A 25 8.83 9.97 -6.53
N GLU A 26 9.49 11.05 -6.12
CA GLU A 26 9.97 12.10 -7.02
C GLU A 26 11.01 11.56 -8.00
N ALA A 27 12.03 10.85 -7.51
CA ALA A 27 13.11 10.29 -8.33
C ALA A 27 12.67 9.16 -9.27
N LEU A 28 11.60 8.41 -8.94
CA LEU A 28 11.08 7.31 -9.76
C LEU A 28 10.47 7.79 -11.08
N ALA A 29 9.90 9.00 -11.12
CA ALA A 29 9.27 9.56 -12.31
C ALA A 29 9.56 11.06 -12.43
N PRO A 30 10.81 11.46 -12.77
CA PRO A 30 11.20 12.86 -12.82
C PRO A 30 10.40 13.64 -13.88
N ASP A 31 9.90 12.97 -14.92
CA ASP A 31 8.90 13.53 -15.82
C ASP A 31 7.48 13.36 -15.21
N PRO A 32 6.78 14.45 -14.85
CA PRO A 32 5.44 14.36 -14.29
C PRO A 32 4.40 13.80 -15.26
N ASN A 33 4.64 13.86 -16.59
CA ASN A 33 3.70 13.36 -17.60
C ASN A 33 3.56 11.83 -17.60
N VAL A 34 4.53 11.13 -17.01
CA VAL A 34 4.45 9.68 -16.79
C VAL A 34 3.20 9.30 -16.00
N ALA A 35 2.69 10.18 -15.13
CA ALA A 35 1.43 9.95 -14.42
C ALA A 35 0.19 9.90 -15.35
N GLY A 36 0.29 10.37 -16.59
CA GLY A 36 -0.77 10.31 -17.59
C GLY A 36 -0.54 9.29 -18.71
N ALA A 37 0.56 8.54 -18.69
CA ALA A 37 1.02 7.74 -19.84
C ALA A 37 0.06 6.60 -20.24
N CYS A 38 -0.63 5.98 -19.27
CA CYS A 38 -1.53 4.86 -19.50
C CYS A 38 -2.93 5.19 -18.93
N PRO A 39 -3.93 5.54 -19.75
CA PRO A 39 -5.27 5.88 -19.27
C PRO A 39 -5.99 4.75 -18.52
N GLU A 40 -5.67 3.48 -18.81
CA GLU A 40 -6.20 2.31 -18.11
C GLU A 40 -5.65 2.16 -16.69
N LEU A 41 -4.46 2.71 -16.41
CA LEU A 41 -3.74 2.64 -15.15
C LEU A 41 -2.93 3.95 -14.94
N PRO A 42 -3.61 5.10 -14.82
CA PRO A 42 -2.93 6.39 -14.73
C PRO A 42 -2.17 6.49 -13.41
N GLY A 43 -1.03 7.18 -13.38
CA GLY A 43 -0.24 7.35 -12.17
C GLY A 43 0.44 6.08 -11.68
N ILE A 44 0.52 5.05 -12.53
CA ILE A 44 1.16 3.76 -12.24
C ILE A 44 2.39 3.57 -13.12
N VAL A 45 3.43 2.99 -12.54
CA VAL A 45 4.57 2.41 -13.24
C VAL A 45 4.74 0.95 -12.84
N LEU A 46 5.36 0.15 -13.71
CA LEU A 46 5.78 -1.20 -13.37
C LEU A 46 7.18 -1.13 -12.75
N HIS A 47 7.32 -1.63 -11.54
CA HIS A 47 8.63 -1.76 -10.91
C HIS A 47 9.06 -3.22 -11.04
N ARG A 48 10.11 -3.47 -11.82
CA ARG A 48 10.66 -4.81 -11.98
C ARG A 48 11.56 -5.13 -10.80
N ILE A 49 11.24 -6.20 -10.08
CA ILE A 49 12.08 -6.76 -9.03
C ILE A 49 12.46 -8.19 -9.38
N THR A 50 13.59 -8.66 -8.87
CA THR A 50 13.95 -10.08 -8.91
C THR A 50 13.58 -10.70 -7.57
N GLY A 51 12.75 -11.74 -7.58
CA GLY A 51 12.35 -12.42 -6.35
C GLY A 51 11.62 -13.74 -6.60
N ARG A 52 11.37 -14.47 -5.53
CA ARG A 52 10.59 -15.71 -5.54
C ARG A 52 9.37 -15.60 -4.62
N VAL A 53 8.35 -16.39 -4.91
CA VAL A 53 7.17 -16.50 -4.03
C VAL A 53 7.56 -17.22 -2.74
N LEU A 54 7.16 -16.66 -1.61
CA LEU A 54 7.38 -17.23 -0.28
C LEU A 54 6.23 -18.16 0.10
N ASP A 55 6.58 -19.25 0.80
CA ASP A 55 5.60 -20.06 1.50
C ASP A 55 4.99 -19.24 2.66
N PRO A 56 3.67 -19.35 2.95
CA PRO A 56 3.06 -18.68 4.10
C PRO A 56 3.68 -19.02 5.46
N GLN A 57 4.40 -20.15 5.58
CA GLN A 57 5.15 -20.56 6.77
C GLN A 57 6.61 -20.08 6.74
N ASP A 58 7.07 -19.44 5.66
CA ASP A 58 8.41 -18.86 5.61
C ASP A 58 8.56 -17.79 6.70
N PRO A 59 9.60 -17.87 7.56
CA PRO A 59 9.81 -16.89 8.63
C PRO A 59 9.81 -15.44 8.14
N ARG A 60 10.31 -15.18 6.92
CA ARG A 60 10.33 -13.83 6.34
C ARG A 60 8.93 -13.29 6.09
N TYR A 61 7.99 -14.14 5.69
CA TYR A 61 6.59 -13.76 5.51
C TYR A 61 5.92 -13.45 6.86
N LEU A 62 6.16 -14.29 7.88
CA LEU A 62 5.62 -14.09 9.23
C LEU A 62 6.17 -12.82 9.88
N ASP A 63 7.47 -12.57 9.74
CA ASP A 63 8.14 -11.34 10.20
C ASP A 63 7.58 -10.11 9.48
N ALA A 64 7.32 -10.20 8.17
CA ALA A 64 6.67 -9.14 7.42
C ALA A 64 5.28 -8.80 7.96
N ILE A 65 4.48 -9.80 8.35
CA ILE A 65 3.15 -9.59 8.93
C ILE A 65 3.25 -8.90 10.30
N SER A 66 4.09 -9.42 11.19
CA SER A 66 4.23 -8.90 12.55
C SER A 66 4.79 -7.47 12.54
N GLY A 67 5.84 -7.24 11.76
CA GLY A 67 6.46 -5.92 11.61
C GLY A 67 5.47 -4.87 11.14
N TYR A 68 4.62 -5.19 10.16
CA TYR A 68 3.60 -4.27 9.65
C TYR A 68 2.63 -3.80 10.73
N GLN A 69 2.12 -4.72 11.56
CA GLN A 69 1.20 -4.37 12.65
C GLN A 69 1.83 -3.39 13.64
N SER A 70 3.14 -3.49 13.86
CA SER A 70 3.86 -2.63 14.81
C SER A 70 4.09 -1.20 14.30
N MET A 71 4.17 -1.00 12.97
CA MET A 71 4.54 0.28 12.37
C MET A 71 3.39 1.01 11.67
N HIS A 72 2.29 0.31 11.37
CA HIS A 72 1.18 0.82 10.56
C HIS A 72 0.66 2.17 11.05
N ASP A 73 0.31 2.29 12.33
CA ASP A 73 -0.28 3.51 12.89
C ASP A 73 0.71 4.68 12.83
N ASP A 74 1.98 4.42 13.12
CA ASP A 74 3.06 5.41 13.06
C ASP A 74 3.28 5.91 11.63
N PHE A 75 3.22 5.03 10.63
CA PHE A 75 3.30 5.41 9.22
C PHE A 75 2.15 6.32 8.81
N LEU A 76 0.90 5.98 9.16
CA LEU A 76 -0.26 6.80 8.82
C LEU A 76 -0.17 8.21 9.43
N LYS A 77 0.27 8.28 10.69
CA LYS A 77 0.49 9.56 11.38
C LYS A 77 1.59 10.38 10.72
N ALA A 78 2.74 9.76 10.42
CA ALA A 78 3.85 10.43 9.76
C ALA A 78 3.45 10.94 8.36
N LEU A 79 2.67 10.16 7.62
CA LEU A 79 2.15 10.55 6.32
C LEU A 79 1.22 11.78 6.40
N ALA A 80 0.33 11.84 7.40
CA ALA A 80 -0.57 12.96 7.62
C ALA A 80 0.12 14.22 8.17
N ALA A 81 1.26 14.05 8.86
CA ALA A 81 2.08 15.14 9.38
C ALA A 81 3.00 15.75 8.30
N HIS A 82 3.39 14.98 7.28
CA HIS A 82 4.24 15.47 6.19
C HIS A 82 3.50 16.51 5.32
N PRO A 83 4.06 17.68 4.98
CA PRO A 83 3.34 18.72 4.23
C PRO A 83 2.75 18.24 2.89
N ILE A 84 3.57 17.54 2.08
CA ILE A 84 3.12 16.93 0.82
C ILE A 84 2.09 15.83 1.08
N GLY A 85 2.33 14.97 2.08
CA GLY A 85 1.44 13.86 2.42
C GLY A 85 0.07 14.35 2.88
N ARG A 86 0.02 15.41 3.70
CA ARG A 86 -1.20 16.08 4.13
C ARG A 86 -1.98 16.66 2.97
N ALA A 87 -1.32 17.40 2.08
CA ALA A 87 -1.98 18.00 0.92
C ALA A 87 -2.58 16.92 0.00
N LEU A 88 -1.84 15.85 -0.30
CA LEU A 88 -2.33 14.72 -1.08
C LEU A 88 -3.46 13.96 -0.37
N ALA A 89 -3.36 13.76 0.94
CA ALA A 89 -4.42 13.13 1.74
C ALA A 89 -5.71 13.96 1.71
N LEU A 90 -5.63 15.30 1.84
CA LEU A 90 -6.80 16.18 1.74
C LEU A 90 -7.49 16.06 0.38
N LEU A 91 -6.73 15.90 -0.71
CA LEU A 91 -7.29 15.70 -2.05
C LEU A 91 -7.92 14.30 -2.25
N ALA A 92 -7.31 13.26 -1.69
CA ALA A 92 -7.71 11.86 -1.89
C ALA A 92 -8.78 11.36 -0.89
N VAL A 93 -8.75 11.82 0.35
CA VAL A 93 -9.62 11.30 1.43
C VAL A 93 -10.36 12.39 2.20
N GLY A 94 -10.10 13.67 1.91
CA GLY A 94 -10.77 14.80 2.56
C GLY A 94 -10.37 15.01 4.03
N PRO A 95 -10.90 16.06 4.68
CA PRO A 95 -10.55 16.41 6.07
C PRO A 95 -10.85 15.29 7.07
N ASP A 96 -12.01 14.63 6.96
CA ASP A 96 -12.39 13.52 7.85
C ASP A 96 -11.43 12.32 7.71
N GLY A 97 -11.00 12.03 6.47
CA GLY A 97 -10.00 11.00 6.20
C GLY A 97 -8.64 11.36 6.81
N VAL A 98 -8.22 12.62 6.73
CA VAL A 98 -6.98 13.10 7.36
C VAL A 98 -7.02 12.97 8.88
N ALA A 99 -8.14 13.32 9.52
CA ALA A 99 -8.30 13.14 10.96
C ALA A 99 -8.20 11.66 11.39
N LEU A 100 -8.64 10.73 10.54
CA LEU A 100 -8.42 9.29 10.79
C LEU A 100 -6.94 8.91 10.69
N LEU A 101 -6.22 9.41 9.69
CA LEU A 101 -4.78 9.16 9.51
C LEU A 101 -3.95 9.73 10.68
N GLU A 102 -4.27 10.93 11.14
CA GLU A 102 -3.67 11.55 12.34
C GLU A 102 -3.89 10.70 13.61
N ALA A 103 -5.00 9.96 13.66
CA ALA A 103 -5.29 9.00 14.73
C ALA A 103 -4.68 7.61 14.48
N GLY A 104 -3.84 7.44 13.45
CA GLY A 104 -3.24 6.15 13.08
C GLY A 104 -4.23 5.15 12.46
N ARG A 105 -5.34 5.62 11.88
CA ARG A 105 -6.40 4.77 11.32
C ARG A 105 -6.56 4.99 9.83
N THR A 106 -6.80 3.92 9.09
CA THR A 106 -7.13 4.01 7.67
C THR A 106 -8.52 4.64 7.47
N PRO A 107 -8.71 5.52 6.48
CA PRO A 107 -10.02 6.09 6.17
C PRO A 107 -11.03 5.01 5.76
N ASN A 108 -11.95 4.66 6.66
CA ASN A 108 -12.95 3.61 6.46
C ASN A 108 -14.34 4.13 6.07
N THR A 109 -14.51 5.45 6.10
CA THR A 109 -15.71 6.15 5.70
C THR A 109 -15.30 7.50 5.13
N VAL A 110 -15.16 7.62 3.81
CA VAL A 110 -15.07 8.94 3.16
C VAL A 110 -16.46 9.30 2.66
N THR A 111 -17.09 10.27 3.32
CA THR A 111 -18.35 10.88 2.89
C THR A 111 -18.08 11.78 1.68
N GLY A 112 -18.11 11.19 0.48
CA GLY A 112 -18.09 11.99 -0.74
C GLY A 112 -19.40 12.78 -0.87
N ILE A 113 -19.32 14.12 -0.89
CA ILE A 113 -20.40 14.95 -1.43
C ILE A 113 -20.33 14.79 -2.96
N SER A 114 -20.94 13.74 -3.50
CA SER A 114 -21.23 13.64 -4.93
C SER A 114 -22.66 14.12 -5.15
N ARG A 115 -22.85 15.42 -5.42
CA ARG A 115 -24.10 15.92 -6.01
C ARG A 115 -24.09 15.55 -7.49
N ALA A 116 -24.67 14.40 -7.83
CA ALA A 116 -24.98 14.08 -9.22
C ALA A 116 -26.26 14.82 -9.62
N GLY A 117 -26.13 16.10 -10.00
CA GLY A 117 -27.24 16.87 -10.60
C GLY A 117 -28.51 17.01 -9.74
N PRO A 118 -29.60 17.57 -10.31
CA PRO A 118 -30.86 17.76 -9.61
C PRO A 118 -31.56 16.42 -9.43
N GLY A 119 -31.78 16.02 -8.18
CA GLY A 119 -32.86 15.10 -7.81
C GLY A 119 -32.49 13.83 -7.05
N HIS A 120 -31.28 13.30 -7.12
CA HIS A 120 -30.95 12.03 -6.43
C HIS A 120 -29.68 12.14 -5.58
N ALA A 121 -29.86 12.17 -4.26
CA ALA A 121 -28.78 11.92 -3.33
C ALA A 121 -28.37 10.43 -3.45
N ILE A 122 -27.22 10.17 -4.04
CA ILE A 122 -26.62 8.84 -4.01
C ILE A 122 -26.28 8.56 -2.54
N ARG A 123 -26.91 7.54 -1.94
CA ARG A 123 -26.50 7.00 -0.63
C ARG A 123 -24.99 6.77 -0.70
N SER A 124 -24.24 7.49 0.13
CA SER A 124 -22.78 7.50 0.12
C SER A 124 -22.24 6.07 0.20
N ALA A 125 -21.67 5.59 -0.91
CA ALA A 125 -20.89 4.36 -0.89
C ALA A 125 -19.74 4.59 0.08
N ARG A 126 -19.60 3.74 1.10
CA ARG A 126 -18.47 3.81 2.05
C ARG A 126 -17.20 3.51 1.26
N GLN A 127 -16.50 4.56 0.83
CA GLN A 127 -15.17 4.42 0.25
C GLN A 127 -14.21 4.12 1.38
N VAL A 128 -13.50 3.00 1.26
CA VAL A 128 -12.50 2.55 2.24
C VAL A 128 -11.14 2.67 1.57
N TYR A 129 -10.20 3.35 2.21
CA TYR A 129 -8.79 3.23 1.86
C TYR A 129 -8.18 2.18 2.78
N ASN A 130 -7.30 1.35 2.21
CA ASN A 130 -6.53 0.38 2.96
C ASN A 130 -5.04 0.65 2.67
N CYS A 131 -4.20 0.46 3.68
CA CYS A 131 -2.75 0.51 3.50
C CYS A 131 -2.27 -0.84 2.96
N HIS A 132 -1.52 -0.81 1.85
CA HIS A 132 -1.09 -1.97 1.10
C HIS A 132 0.39 -1.92 0.79
N HIS A 133 0.97 -3.11 0.69
CA HIS A 133 2.33 -3.28 0.23
C HIS A 133 2.36 -3.34 -1.30
N VAL A 134 3.19 -2.51 -1.91
CA VAL A 134 3.41 -2.53 -3.37
C VAL A 134 4.14 -3.81 -3.78
N VAL A 135 5.29 -4.08 -3.16
CA VAL A 135 5.88 -5.42 -3.21
C VAL A 135 5.17 -6.27 -2.14
N PRO A 136 4.48 -7.36 -2.52
CA PRO A 136 3.70 -8.16 -1.58
C PRO A 136 4.59 -8.85 -0.55
N LYS A 137 4.06 -9.06 0.66
CA LYS A 137 4.74 -9.81 1.73
C LYS A 137 5.13 -11.23 1.32
N SER A 138 4.39 -11.82 0.39
CA SER A 138 4.63 -13.17 -0.14
C SER A 138 5.70 -13.23 -1.23
N VAL A 139 6.48 -12.16 -1.41
CA VAL A 139 7.59 -12.11 -2.37
C VAL A 139 8.88 -11.84 -1.62
N SER A 140 9.94 -12.61 -1.91
CA SER A 140 11.25 -12.38 -1.34
C SER A 140 11.86 -11.09 -1.89
N LEU A 141 12.48 -10.32 -1.00
CA LEU A 141 13.32 -9.18 -1.37
C LEU A 141 14.80 -9.55 -1.33
N ALA A 142 15.64 -8.73 -1.97
CA ALA A 142 17.08 -8.80 -1.83
C ALA A 142 17.52 -8.61 -0.36
N GLN A 143 18.66 -9.19 0.00
CA GLN A 143 19.17 -9.16 1.37
C GLN A 143 19.33 -7.72 1.88
N GLY A 144 18.88 -7.45 3.11
CA GLY A 144 18.96 -6.14 3.75
C GLY A 144 17.83 -5.17 3.42
N GLN A 145 16.91 -5.53 2.52
CA GLN A 145 15.68 -4.77 2.29
C GLN A 145 14.61 -5.09 3.33
N ASN A 146 13.83 -4.07 3.71
CA ASN A 146 12.70 -4.21 4.62
C ASN A 146 11.38 -4.05 3.84
N ILE A 147 10.62 -5.13 3.72
CA ILE A 147 9.30 -5.14 3.05
C ILE A 147 8.30 -4.16 3.70
N ASN A 148 8.47 -3.85 4.99
CA ASN A 148 7.65 -2.89 5.73
C ASN A 148 8.20 -1.46 5.67
N HIS A 149 9.21 -1.16 4.86
CA HIS A 149 9.66 0.21 4.67
C HIS A 149 8.51 1.08 4.10
N PRO A 150 8.30 2.33 4.56
CA PRO A 150 7.25 3.22 4.05
C PRO A 150 7.25 3.40 2.53
N GLY A 151 8.43 3.39 1.90
CA GLY A 151 8.58 3.38 0.43
C GLY A 151 7.90 2.20 -0.28
N ASN A 152 7.54 1.14 0.45
CA ASN A 152 6.78 0.02 -0.07
C ASN A 152 5.28 0.07 0.25
N LEU A 153 4.78 1.14 0.88
CA LEU A 153 3.40 1.26 1.32
C LEU A 153 2.63 2.29 0.51
N VAL A 154 1.34 2.04 0.32
CA VAL A 154 0.40 2.95 -0.34
C VAL A 154 -1.00 2.78 0.22
N LEU A 155 -1.72 3.89 0.38
CA LEU A 155 -3.14 3.83 0.68
C LEU A 155 -3.93 3.76 -0.62
N ALA A 156 -4.54 2.61 -0.91
CA ALA A 156 -5.33 2.42 -2.11
C ALA A 156 -6.83 2.29 -1.78
N LYS A 157 -7.65 3.00 -2.56
CA LYS A 157 -9.10 2.91 -2.50
C LYS A 157 -9.54 1.49 -2.81
N THR A 158 -10.31 0.92 -1.89
CA THR A 158 -10.81 -0.44 -1.92
C THR A 158 -12.31 -0.44 -1.61
N LEU A 159 -13.13 -1.08 -2.43
CA LEU A 159 -14.54 -1.31 -2.10
C LEU A 159 -14.72 -2.74 -1.60
N ARG A 160 -15.13 -2.88 -0.33
CA ARG A 160 -15.29 -4.20 0.31
C ARG A 160 -16.62 -4.90 -0.03
N ARG A 161 -17.63 -4.18 -0.54
CA ARG A 161 -18.99 -4.71 -0.73
C ARG A 161 -19.68 -4.08 -1.93
N GLY A 162 -20.42 -4.90 -2.68
CA GLY A 162 -21.26 -4.47 -3.81
C GLY A 162 -20.91 -5.17 -5.11
N ARG A 163 -21.87 -5.18 -6.06
CA ARG A 163 -21.67 -5.68 -7.43
C ARG A 163 -20.83 -4.71 -8.28
N ASP A 164 -20.80 -3.43 -7.91
CA ASP A 164 -20.01 -2.42 -8.62
C ASP A 164 -18.59 -2.36 -8.04
N GLN A 165 -17.62 -2.83 -8.83
CA GLN A 165 -16.18 -2.80 -8.53
C GLN A 165 -15.45 -1.72 -9.35
N SER A 166 -16.18 -0.86 -10.05
CA SER A 166 -15.60 0.17 -10.92
C SER A 166 -14.72 1.17 -10.14
N GLU A 167 -14.94 1.37 -8.85
CA GLU A 167 -14.11 2.25 -8.01
C GLU A 167 -13.16 1.49 -7.06
N ASN A 168 -12.73 0.28 -7.45
CA ASN A 168 -11.80 -0.54 -6.69
C ASN A 168 -10.47 -0.76 -7.43
N PRO A 169 -9.66 0.30 -7.62
CA PRO A 169 -8.35 0.17 -8.24
C PRO A 169 -7.46 -0.82 -7.49
N HIS A 170 -7.64 -0.93 -6.17
CA HIS A 170 -6.87 -1.83 -5.34
C HIS A 170 -7.09 -3.31 -5.68
N HIS A 171 -8.30 -3.76 -6.00
CA HIS A 171 -8.48 -5.15 -6.45
C HIS A 171 -8.11 -5.31 -7.92
N PHE A 172 -8.25 -4.26 -8.71
CA PHE A 172 -7.99 -4.30 -10.14
C PHE A 172 -6.53 -4.65 -10.43
N TRP A 173 -5.58 -3.84 -9.95
CA TRP A 173 -4.15 -4.07 -10.19
C TRP A 173 -3.59 -5.35 -9.53
N HIS A 174 -4.07 -5.79 -8.35
CA HIS A 174 -3.64 -7.04 -7.73
C HIS A 174 -4.22 -8.24 -8.46
N GLY A 175 -5.52 -8.22 -8.78
CA GLY A 175 -6.17 -9.31 -9.51
C GLY A 175 -5.66 -9.43 -10.95
N LEU A 176 -5.43 -8.29 -11.61
CA LEU A 176 -4.98 -8.26 -13.00
C LEU A 176 -3.49 -8.53 -13.14
N LEU A 177 -2.63 -7.77 -12.47
CA LEU A 177 -1.20 -7.78 -12.76
C LEU A 177 -0.44 -8.71 -11.82
N LEU A 178 -0.70 -8.65 -10.52
CA LEU A 178 0.12 -9.37 -9.56
C LEU A 178 -0.27 -10.85 -9.40
N HIS A 179 -1.55 -11.14 -9.17
CA HIS A 179 -2.05 -12.49 -8.92
C HIS A 179 -1.63 -13.50 -10.00
N PRO A 180 -1.77 -13.23 -11.31
CA PRO A 180 -1.32 -14.19 -12.32
C PRO A 180 0.20 -14.32 -12.39
N GLN A 181 0.99 -13.31 -12.00
CA GLN A 181 2.46 -13.45 -11.93
C GLN A 181 2.90 -14.39 -10.81
N LEU A 182 2.22 -14.35 -9.66
CA LEU A 182 2.59 -15.15 -8.48
C LEU A 182 1.96 -16.54 -8.47
N HIS A 183 0.82 -16.72 -9.14
CA HIS A 183 0.16 -18.01 -9.22
C HIS A 183 0.98 -18.99 -10.07
N ARG A 184 1.30 -20.16 -9.49
CA ARG A 184 2.16 -21.20 -10.11
C ARG A 184 3.54 -20.68 -10.54
N ALA A 185 4.03 -19.59 -9.93
CA ALA A 185 5.39 -19.13 -10.15
C ALA A 185 6.38 -20.27 -9.81
N PRO A 186 7.49 -20.39 -10.57
CA PRO A 186 8.50 -21.39 -10.27
C PRO A 186 9.17 -21.14 -8.90
N PRO A 187 9.82 -22.15 -8.30
CA PRO A 187 10.42 -22.04 -6.98
C PRO A 187 11.73 -21.20 -6.93
N HIS A 188 12.27 -20.85 -8.10
CA HIS A 188 13.45 -20.00 -8.25
C HIS A 188 13.07 -18.53 -8.46
N GLU A 189 14.07 -17.64 -8.43
CA GLU A 189 13.85 -16.21 -8.63
C GLU A 189 13.42 -15.89 -10.07
N ILE A 190 12.41 -15.05 -10.21
CA ILE A 190 11.87 -14.58 -11.48
C ILE A 190 11.76 -13.06 -11.49
N PRO A 191 11.72 -12.41 -12.67
CA PRO A 191 11.31 -11.03 -12.78
C PRO A 191 9.83 -10.89 -12.40
N ILE A 192 9.53 -10.09 -11.38
CA ILE A 192 8.17 -9.74 -10.95
C ILE A 192 7.98 -8.25 -11.19
N TYR A 193 6.94 -7.89 -11.94
CA TYR A 193 6.58 -6.52 -12.25
C TYR A 193 5.50 -6.06 -11.28
N VAL A 194 5.90 -5.41 -10.19
CA VAL A 194 4.96 -4.91 -9.17
C VAL A 194 4.38 -3.58 -9.60
N VAL A 195 3.12 -3.36 -9.22
CA VAL A 195 2.39 -2.17 -9.63
C VAL A 195 2.66 -1.03 -8.65
N ARG A 196 3.44 -0.03 -9.06
CA ARG A 196 3.91 1.06 -8.20
C ARG A 196 3.16 2.35 -8.52
N PRO A 197 2.30 2.86 -7.61
CA PRO A 197 1.73 4.17 -7.77
C PRO A 197 2.79 5.25 -7.58
N LEU A 198 2.68 6.32 -8.34
CA LEU A 198 3.50 7.52 -8.22
C LEU A 198 3.05 8.44 -7.08
N PHE A 199 2.06 8.00 -6.30
CA PHE A 199 1.44 8.72 -5.20
C PHE A 199 1.27 7.78 -4.00
N PRO A 200 1.38 8.29 -2.75
CA PRO A 200 1.12 7.50 -1.55
C PRO A 200 -0.37 7.24 -1.30
N PHE A 201 -1.26 7.88 -2.09
CA PHE A 201 -2.70 7.65 -2.13
C PHE A 201 -3.12 7.33 -3.56
N TYR A 202 -3.91 6.27 -3.77
CA TYR A 202 -4.40 5.89 -5.09
C TYR A 202 -5.92 5.61 -5.10
N PRO A 203 -6.71 6.32 -5.92
CA PRO A 203 -6.32 7.45 -6.76
C PRO A 203 -5.83 8.65 -5.91
N PRO A 204 -4.98 9.53 -6.47
CA PRO A 204 -4.45 10.69 -5.72
C PRO A 204 -5.48 11.80 -5.53
N VAL A 205 -6.55 11.79 -6.32
CA VAL A 205 -7.61 12.80 -6.30
C VAL A 205 -8.97 12.18 -6.53
N ASN A 206 -9.99 12.75 -5.90
CA ASN A 206 -11.38 12.29 -6.00
C ASN A 206 -12.14 12.98 -7.13
N GLN A 207 -11.57 14.05 -7.65
CA GLN A 207 -12.05 14.87 -8.76
C GLN A 207 -10.82 15.29 -9.57
N GLY A 208 -10.92 15.28 -10.90
CA GLY A 208 -9.83 15.78 -11.73
C GLY A 208 -9.81 17.31 -11.76
N PHE A 209 -8.64 17.87 -12.03
CA PHE A 209 -8.41 19.31 -12.18
C PHE A 209 -8.02 19.61 -13.62
N ARG A 210 -8.41 20.77 -14.16
CA ARG A 210 -8.06 21.21 -15.51
C ARG A 210 -6.84 22.11 -15.54
N THR A 211 -6.63 22.91 -14.49
CA THR A 211 -5.51 23.84 -14.40
C THR A 211 -4.84 23.79 -13.03
N VAL A 212 -3.61 24.32 -12.95
CA VAL A 212 -2.87 24.41 -11.68
C VAL A 212 -3.60 25.34 -10.72
N GLU A 213 -4.22 26.41 -11.23
CA GLU A 213 -4.96 27.39 -10.45
C GLU A 213 -6.19 26.78 -9.79
N GLU A 214 -6.93 25.92 -10.51
CA GLU A 214 -8.05 25.15 -9.94
C GLU A 214 -7.58 24.24 -8.79
N LEU A 215 -6.45 23.54 -8.99
CA LEU A 215 -5.86 22.68 -7.96
C LEU A 215 -5.44 23.50 -6.72
N ARG A 216 -4.71 24.60 -6.91
CA ARG A 216 -4.28 25.50 -5.83
C ARG A 216 -5.45 26.12 -5.09
N ALA A 217 -6.49 26.55 -5.80
CA ALA A 217 -7.72 27.05 -5.19
C ALA A 217 -8.39 25.98 -4.32
N LYS A 218 -8.42 24.73 -4.79
CA LYS A 218 -8.95 23.61 -4.01
C LYS A 218 -8.12 23.30 -2.77
N LEU A 219 -6.79 23.28 -2.88
CA LEU A 219 -5.88 23.10 -1.73
C LEU A 219 -6.10 24.20 -0.69
N LYS A 220 -6.20 25.47 -1.13
CA LYS A 220 -6.50 26.61 -0.25
C LYS A 220 -7.85 26.44 0.46
N GLN A 221 -8.89 26.02 -0.27
CA GLN A 221 -10.22 25.74 0.31
C GLN A 221 -10.16 24.66 1.40
N LEU A 222 -9.31 23.65 1.21
CA LEU A 222 -9.13 22.53 2.16
C LEU A 222 -8.19 22.88 3.32
N GLY A 223 -7.60 24.09 3.36
CA GLY A 223 -6.57 24.44 4.34
C GLY A 223 -5.29 23.62 4.19
N ALA A 224 -5.00 23.12 2.99
CA ALA A 224 -3.83 22.30 2.71
C ALA A 224 -2.56 23.16 2.56
N PRO A 225 -1.37 22.64 2.93
CA PRO A 225 -0.11 23.22 2.50
C PRO A 225 0.00 23.29 0.97
N PRO A 226 0.77 24.24 0.40
CA PRO A 226 1.05 24.25 -1.02
C PRO A 226 1.84 23.00 -1.42
N LEU A 227 1.58 22.50 -2.63
CA LEU A 227 2.35 21.41 -3.22
C LEU A 227 3.53 21.97 -4.05
N PRO A 228 4.68 21.29 -4.06
CA PRO A 228 5.71 21.58 -5.05
C PRO A 228 5.19 21.39 -6.48
N GLU A 229 5.71 22.18 -7.43
CA GLU A 229 5.25 22.22 -8.82
C GLU A 229 5.24 20.83 -9.50
N MET A 230 6.22 19.97 -9.17
CA MET A 230 6.28 18.59 -9.66
C MET A 230 5.02 17.79 -9.32
N TRP A 231 4.53 17.90 -8.09
CA TRP A 231 3.33 17.20 -7.64
C TRP A 231 2.06 17.78 -8.27
N GLU A 232 2.00 19.10 -8.44
CA GLU A 232 0.91 19.77 -9.16
C GLU A 232 0.81 19.26 -10.60
N LYS A 233 1.94 19.22 -11.32
CA LYS A 233 2.02 18.70 -12.70
C LYS A 233 1.62 17.23 -12.79
N ARG A 234 2.06 16.38 -11.86
CA ARG A 234 1.66 14.96 -11.80
C ARG A 234 0.16 14.79 -11.60
N ILE A 235 -0.45 15.58 -10.71
CA ILE A 235 -1.91 15.55 -10.47
C ILE A 235 -2.67 15.97 -11.74
N LEU A 236 -2.17 16.97 -12.47
CA LEU A 236 -2.79 17.37 -13.73
C LEU A 236 -2.64 16.31 -14.82
N ALA A 237 -1.46 15.71 -14.98
CA ALA A 237 -1.26 14.60 -15.92
C ALA A 237 -2.19 13.42 -15.62
N PHE A 238 -2.32 13.06 -14.32
CA PHE A 238 -3.31 12.08 -13.87
C PHE A 238 -4.74 12.51 -14.22
N SER A 239 -5.09 13.76 -13.94
CA SER A 239 -6.44 14.30 -14.21
C SER A 239 -6.78 14.27 -15.70
N VAL A 240 -5.83 14.58 -16.59
CA VAL A 240 -6.02 14.50 -18.05
C VAL A 240 -6.27 13.05 -18.46
N ALA A 241 -5.49 12.09 -17.96
CA ALA A 241 -5.66 10.68 -18.27
C ALA A 241 -7.01 10.13 -17.82
N THR A 242 -7.56 10.64 -16.70
CA THR A 242 -8.93 10.29 -16.26
C THR A 242 -10.02 11.18 -16.87
N ARG A 243 -9.69 12.00 -17.87
CA ARG A 243 -10.61 12.96 -18.53
C ARG A 243 -11.31 13.89 -17.52
N HIS A 244 -10.56 14.29 -16.51
CA HIS A 244 -10.96 15.13 -15.38
C HIS A 244 -12.10 14.54 -14.53
N ARG A 245 -12.28 13.22 -14.57
CA ARG A 245 -13.29 12.49 -13.79
C ARG A 245 -12.63 11.68 -12.66
N PRO A 246 -13.41 11.29 -11.64
CA PRO A 246 -12.95 10.27 -10.69
C PRO A 246 -12.51 9.02 -11.44
N TYR A 247 -11.34 8.48 -11.09
CA TYR A 247 -10.84 7.27 -11.74
C TYR A 247 -11.78 6.09 -11.52
N ARG A 248 -12.04 5.35 -12.60
CA ARG A 248 -12.78 4.09 -12.59
C ARG A 248 -12.02 3.04 -13.37
N VAL A 249 -12.04 1.82 -12.83
CA VAL A 249 -11.53 0.63 -13.51
C VAL A 249 -12.28 0.44 -14.83
N PRO A 250 -11.57 0.30 -15.97
CA PRO A 250 -12.21 0.06 -17.25
C PRO A 250 -13.13 -1.17 -17.21
N GLU A 251 -14.31 -1.06 -17.83
CA GLU A 251 -15.39 -2.05 -17.74
C GLU A 251 -14.92 -3.49 -18.05
N ARG A 252 -14.12 -3.65 -19.11
CA ARG A 252 -13.55 -4.94 -19.51
C ARG A 252 -12.77 -5.67 -18.41
N TYR A 253 -12.25 -4.95 -17.42
CA TYR A 253 -11.46 -5.53 -16.33
C TYR A 253 -12.24 -5.69 -15.03
N GLN A 254 -13.45 -5.15 -14.92
CA GLN A 254 -14.21 -5.16 -13.67
C GLN A 254 -14.56 -6.58 -13.21
N GLN A 255 -14.70 -7.53 -14.14
CA GLN A 255 -14.90 -8.94 -13.79
C GLN A 255 -13.70 -9.51 -13.01
N ILE A 256 -12.47 -9.23 -13.45
CA ILE A 256 -11.24 -9.67 -12.75
C ILE A 256 -11.17 -9.06 -11.35
N THR A 257 -11.49 -7.76 -11.24
CA THR A 257 -11.57 -7.04 -9.96
C THR A 257 -12.59 -7.68 -9.01
N GLN A 258 -13.77 -8.04 -9.52
CA GLN A 258 -14.82 -8.71 -8.74
C GLN A 258 -14.41 -10.11 -8.31
N MET A 259 -13.83 -10.89 -9.22
CA MET A 259 -13.34 -12.24 -8.92
C MET A 259 -12.28 -12.22 -7.83
N PHE A 260 -11.31 -11.29 -7.90
CA PHE A 260 -10.29 -11.12 -6.85
C PHE A 260 -10.93 -10.74 -5.51
N GLY A 261 -11.89 -9.80 -5.50
CA GLY A 261 -12.61 -9.45 -4.28
C GLY A 261 -13.35 -10.64 -3.63
N ASN A 262 -13.89 -11.54 -4.46
CA ASN A 262 -14.61 -12.75 -4.03
C ASN A 262 -13.69 -13.87 -3.52
N LEU A 263 -12.36 -13.76 -3.66
CA LEU A 263 -11.43 -14.72 -3.06
C LEU A 263 -11.33 -14.55 -1.54
N PHE A 264 -11.58 -13.34 -1.04
CA PHE A 264 -11.36 -12.97 0.37
C PHE A 264 -12.66 -12.78 1.15
N THR A 265 -13.81 -13.18 0.59
CA THR A 265 -15.07 -13.25 1.34
C THR A 265 -15.08 -14.51 2.21
N SER A 266 -15.53 -14.37 3.45
CA SER A 266 -15.54 -15.40 4.50
C SER A 266 -16.41 -16.64 4.21
N GLU A 267 -16.95 -16.76 2.99
CA GLU A 267 -17.88 -17.81 2.58
C GLU A 267 -17.18 -19.05 1.99
N LYS A 268 -15.88 -18.98 1.70
CA LYS A 268 -15.12 -20.13 1.18
C LYS A 268 -14.34 -20.82 2.29
N ARG A 269 -15.01 -21.67 3.08
CA ARG A 269 -14.37 -22.52 4.10
C ARG A 269 -13.70 -23.79 3.53
N ASP A 270 -13.89 -24.07 2.25
CA ASP A 270 -13.26 -25.19 1.56
C ASP A 270 -11.99 -24.74 0.82
N ASP A 271 -10.86 -25.34 1.20
CA ASP A 271 -9.55 -25.08 0.62
C ASP A 271 -9.50 -25.47 -0.87
N ALA A 272 -10.20 -26.54 -1.28
CA ALA A 272 -10.23 -26.98 -2.68
C ALA A 272 -10.97 -25.97 -3.57
N ALA A 273 -12.14 -25.50 -3.13
CA ALA A 273 -12.87 -24.43 -3.81
C ALA A 273 -12.10 -23.10 -3.86
N GLN A 274 -11.33 -22.76 -2.82
CA GLN A 274 -10.46 -21.59 -2.84
C GLN A 274 -9.33 -21.74 -3.85
N LEU A 275 -8.64 -22.89 -3.89
CA LEU A 275 -7.58 -23.18 -4.85
C LEU A 275 -8.10 -23.13 -6.28
N ALA A 276 -9.26 -23.75 -6.56
CA ALA A 276 -9.91 -23.71 -7.86
C ALA A 276 -10.25 -22.26 -8.27
N ALA A 277 -10.80 -21.46 -7.36
CA ALA A 277 -11.12 -20.06 -7.65
C ALA A 277 -9.87 -19.19 -7.89
N ARG A 278 -8.78 -19.43 -7.16
CA ARG A 278 -7.49 -18.75 -7.40
C ARG A 278 -6.91 -19.10 -8.76
N ALA A 279 -7.01 -20.37 -9.16
CA ALA A 279 -6.55 -20.83 -10.47
C ALA A 279 -7.41 -20.26 -11.61
N ASP A 280 -8.74 -20.28 -11.49
CA ASP A 280 -9.64 -19.67 -12.49
C ASP A 280 -9.37 -18.17 -12.65
N LEU A 281 -9.20 -17.44 -11.55
CA LEU A 281 -8.81 -16.03 -11.60
C LEU A 281 -7.46 -15.83 -12.31
N ALA A 282 -6.42 -16.59 -11.95
CA ALA A 282 -5.11 -16.44 -12.55
C ALA A 282 -5.15 -16.72 -14.06
N ASN A 283 -5.86 -17.76 -14.48
CA ASN A 283 -6.03 -18.11 -15.89
C ASN A 283 -6.71 -16.98 -16.68
N ARG A 284 -7.82 -16.44 -16.17
CA ARG A 284 -8.55 -15.36 -16.85
C ARG A 284 -7.80 -14.03 -16.82
N ALA A 285 -7.14 -13.72 -15.71
CA ALA A 285 -6.35 -12.51 -15.57
C ALA A 285 -5.11 -12.52 -16.46
N ALA A 286 -4.49 -13.67 -16.71
CA ALA A 286 -3.27 -13.79 -17.50
C ALA A 286 -3.41 -13.17 -18.91
N ALA A 287 -4.52 -13.42 -19.61
CA ALA A 287 -4.75 -12.84 -20.94
C ALA A 287 -4.77 -11.30 -20.90
N TYR A 288 -5.44 -10.71 -19.92
CA TYR A 288 -5.47 -9.27 -19.74
C TYR A 288 -4.14 -8.71 -19.21
N ALA A 289 -3.44 -9.44 -18.35
CA ALA A 289 -2.14 -9.03 -17.81
C ALA A 289 -1.07 -8.93 -18.92
N ALA A 290 -1.11 -9.84 -19.90
CA ALA A 290 -0.25 -9.81 -21.06
C ALA A 290 -0.43 -8.52 -21.90
N GLU A 291 -1.57 -7.84 -21.81
CA GLU A 291 -1.76 -6.55 -22.47
C GLU A 291 -0.86 -5.45 -21.87
N PHE A 292 -0.35 -5.61 -20.64
CA PHE A 292 0.44 -4.60 -19.91
C PHE A 292 1.89 -5.02 -19.66
N LEU A 293 2.13 -6.32 -19.49
CA LEU A 293 3.43 -6.83 -19.08
C LEU A 293 4.37 -7.04 -20.26
N PRO A 294 5.69 -6.78 -20.09
CA PRO A 294 6.67 -6.95 -21.14
C PRO A 294 6.99 -8.43 -21.41
N GLY A 295 7.70 -8.70 -22.51
CA GLY A 295 8.29 -10.01 -22.78
C GLY A 295 9.16 -10.52 -21.62
N GLY A 296 9.10 -11.84 -21.38
CA GLY A 296 9.78 -12.48 -20.25
C GLY A 296 9.10 -12.34 -18.89
N ALA A 297 8.02 -11.56 -18.77
CA ALA A 297 7.20 -11.57 -17.55
C ALA A 297 6.50 -12.92 -17.38
N TYR A 298 6.41 -13.41 -16.14
CA TYR A 298 5.75 -14.69 -15.86
C TYR A 298 4.26 -14.50 -15.69
N LEU A 299 3.46 -15.35 -16.32
CA LEU A 299 2.02 -15.43 -16.15
C LEU A 299 1.61 -16.87 -15.99
N ASN A 300 1.00 -17.17 -14.84
CA ASN A 300 0.51 -18.51 -14.50
C ASN A 300 1.58 -19.59 -14.64
N GLY A 301 2.80 -19.28 -14.19
CA GLY A 301 3.96 -20.17 -14.23
C GLY A 301 4.71 -20.24 -15.57
N GLN A 302 4.27 -19.51 -16.61
CA GLN A 302 4.92 -19.50 -17.91
C GLN A 302 5.44 -18.09 -18.27
N PRO A 303 6.68 -17.95 -18.77
CA PRO A 303 7.16 -16.66 -19.25
C PRO A 303 6.45 -16.27 -20.56
N LEU A 304 6.10 -14.99 -20.69
CA LEU A 304 5.70 -14.41 -21.97
C LEU A 304 6.87 -14.52 -22.96
N PRO A 305 6.60 -14.70 -24.28
CA PRO A 305 7.62 -14.70 -25.30
C PRO A 305 8.54 -13.47 -25.21
N THR A 306 9.83 -13.63 -25.48
CA THR A 306 10.80 -12.52 -25.40
C THR A 306 10.51 -11.40 -26.40
N ASN A 307 9.85 -11.72 -27.51
CA ASN A 307 9.39 -10.77 -28.53
C ASN A 307 7.97 -10.23 -28.28
N HIS A 308 7.33 -10.58 -27.15
CA HIS A 308 6.00 -10.07 -26.79
C HIS A 308 6.04 -8.55 -26.60
N GLN A 309 5.05 -7.87 -27.19
CA GLN A 309 4.88 -6.43 -27.09
C GLN A 309 3.56 -6.12 -26.36
N PRO A 310 3.58 -5.46 -25.19
CA PRO A 310 2.36 -5.09 -24.50
C PRO A 310 1.57 -4.07 -25.31
N LYS A 311 0.24 -4.21 -25.27
CA LYS A 311 -0.70 -3.28 -25.88
C LYS A 311 -0.71 -1.93 -25.15
N HIS A 312 -0.65 -1.96 -23.83
CA HIS A 312 -0.60 -0.81 -22.95
C HIS A 312 0.80 -0.69 -22.39
N GLN A 313 1.53 0.33 -22.84
CA GLN A 313 2.88 0.58 -22.38
C GLN A 313 2.84 1.30 -21.04
N LEU A 314 3.09 0.56 -19.97
CA LEU A 314 3.42 1.13 -18.67
C LEU A 314 4.94 1.35 -18.59
N PRO A 315 5.41 2.51 -18.12
CA PRO A 315 6.83 2.71 -17.89
C PRO A 315 7.36 1.67 -16.89
N ILE A 316 8.50 1.07 -17.23
CA ILE A 316 9.17 0.06 -16.41
C ILE A 316 10.35 0.72 -15.71
N ILE A 317 10.47 0.48 -14.41
CA ILE A 317 11.60 0.89 -13.59
C ILE A 317 12.37 -0.37 -13.22
N ASP A 318 13.60 -0.47 -13.72
CA ASP A 318 14.51 -1.60 -13.52
C ASP A 318 15.49 -1.39 -12.34
N ARG A 319 15.25 -0.37 -11.51
CA ARG A 319 16.07 -0.09 -10.32
C ARG A 319 15.39 -0.71 -9.10
N ASP A 320 16.08 -1.61 -8.40
CA ASP A 320 15.59 -2.16 -7.14
C ASP A 320 15.13 -1.04 -6.19
N PRO A 321 14.01 -1.24 -5.47
CA PRO A 321 13.52 -0.22 -4.57
C PRO A 321 14.51 -0.09 -3.41
N ASP A 322 14.95 1.12 -3.10
CA ASP A 322 15.79 1.35 -1.92
C ASP A 322 14.92 1.25 -0.65
N LEU A 323 14.72 0.01 -0.19
CA LEU A 323 13.96 -0.32 1.02
C LEU A 323 14.90 -0.60 2.20
N ARG A 324 16.12 -0.05 2.18
CA ARG A 324 17.04 -0.18 3.31
C ARG A 324 16.47 0.57 4.52
N PRO A 325 16.62 0.04 5.75
CA PRO A 325 16.20 0.76 6.95
C PRO A 325 16.89 2.13 7.02
N VAL A 326 16.13 3.18 7.35
CA VAL A 326 16.73 4.46 7.73
C VAL A 326 17.65 4.22 8.92
N ALA A 327 18.91 4.64 8.81
CA ALA A 327 19.88 4.49 9.88
C ALA A 327 19.29 5.09 11.16
N LYS A 328 19.28 4.32 12.26
CA LYS A 328 18.84 4.85 13.56
C LYS A 328 19.75 6.02 13.91
N THR A 329 19.27 7.26 13.77
CA THR A 329 19.96 8.42 14.32
C THR A 329 20.26 8.13 15.78
N ALA A 330 21.52 8.34 16.15
CA ALA A 330 22.09 7.97 17.44
C ALA A 330 21.17 8.40 18.59
N LYS A 331 20.99 7.50 19.55
CA LYS A 331 20.18 7.68 20.76
C LYS A 331 20.45 9.07 21.37
N THR A 332 19.43 9.93 21.41
CA THR A 332 19.41 11.06 22.33
C THR A 332 19.65 10.52 23.75
N PRO A 333 20.61 11.04 24.52
CA PRO A 333 20.89 10.50 25.84
C PRO A 333 19.66 10.76 26.72
N VAL A 334 18.99 9.69 27.15
CA VAL A 334 18.00 9.78 28.21
C VAL A 334 18.76 10.18 29.47
N ARG A 335 18.63 11.46 29.83
CA ARG A 335 19.10 12.02 31.10
C ARG A 335 18.46 11.18 32.22
N ARG A 336 19.27 10.33 32.87
CA ARG A 336 18.88 9.62 34.09
C ARG A 336 18.50 10.66 35.13
N GLN A 337 17.21 10.88 35.33
CA GLN A 337 16.73 11.49 36.56
C GLN A 337 16.90 10.46 37.67
N ALA A 338 17.84 10.74 38.57
CA ALA A 338 17.90 10.12 39.87
C ALA A 338 16.65 10.52 40.65
N THR A 339 15.76 9.57 40.88
CA THR A 339 14.83 9.65 42.00
C THR A 339 15.07 8.45 42.88
N GLY A 340 15.99 8.65 43.84
CA GLY A 340 16.02 7.83 45.03
C GLY A 340 14.68 7.98 45.74
N ARG A 341 13.98 6.86 45.93
CA ARG A 341 12.97 6.71 46.96
C ARG A 341 13.11 5.32 47.56
N THR A 342 13.83 5.31 48.67
CA THR A 342 13.86 4.30 49.70
C THR A 342 12.44 3.93 50.10
N ARG A 343 12.11 2.63 50.04
CA ARG A 343 11.12 2.06 50.95
C ARG A 343 11.54 0.64 51.29
N ALA A 344 12.07 0.52 52.50
CA ALA A 344 12.27 -0.74 53.18
C ALA A 344 10.92 -1.46 53.32
N ARG A 345 10.88 -2.74 52.98
CA ARG A 345 9.97 -3.67 53.65
C ARG A 345 10.63 -5.04 53.73
N SER A 346 10.97 -5.36 54.97
CA SER A 346 11.53 -6.60 55.48
C SER A 346 10.63 -7.79 55.18
N GLN A 347 11.23 -8.91 54.76
CA GLN A 347 10.78 -10.26 55.14
C GLN A 347 11.96 -11.23 54.99
N ALA A 348 12.25 -11.92 56.09
CA ALA A 348 13.35 -12.84 56.29
C ALA A 348 13.09 -14.23 55.63
N PRO A 349 14.13 -15.06 55.46
CA PRO A 349 14.11 -16.21 54.56
C PRO A 349 13.55 -17.48 55.24
N LYS A 350 13.03 -18.42 54.45
CA LYS A 350 12.96 -19.83 54.85
C LYS A 350 13.73 -20.72 53.86
N PRO A 351 14.45 -21.74 54.35
CA PRO A 351 15.48 -22.44 53.60
C PRO A 351 14.92 -23.60 52.78
N GLN A 352 15.61 -23.89 51.69
CA GLN A 352 15.55 -25.17 50.96
C GLN A 352 16.10 -26.32 51.82
N PRO A 353 15.73 -27.55 51.47
CA PRO A 353 16.73 -28.60 51.33
C PRO A 353 16.69 -29.25 49.95
N THR A 354 17.84 -29.22 49.26
CA THR A 354 18.35 -30.27 48.36
C THR A 354 18.55 -31.57 49.18
N GLN A 355 18.39 -32.82 48.72
CA GLN A 355 18.94 -33.52 47.54
C GLN A 355 18.16 -34.83 47.25
N THR A 356 18.34 -35.33 46.02
CA THR A 356 18.09 -36.66 45.39
C THR A 356 18.67 -37.87 46.19
N PRO A 357 18.47 -39.19 45.85
CA PRO A 357 18.32 -39.83 44.52
C PRO A 357 17.25 -40.96 44.42
N GLY A 358 17.11 -41.53 43.22
CA GLY A 358 15.98 -42.38 42.79
C GLY A 358 16.03 -43.87 43.13
N VAL A 359 15.01 -44.61 42.68
CA VAL A 359 14.98 -46.07 42.53
C VAL A 359 14.03 -46.44 41.37
N LYS A 360 14.47 -47.36 40.52
CA LYS A 360 13.71 -48.08 39.48
C LYS A 360 12.65 -48.98 40.10
N ILE A 361 11.46 -49.10 39.51
CA ILE A 361 10.90 -50.35 38.90
C ILE A 361 10.01 -49.92 37.75
#